data_AF-A0A432R4D6-F1
#
_entry.id   AF-A0A432R4D6-F1
#
_cell.length_a   1.000
_cell.length_b   1.000
_cell.length_c   1.000
_cell.angle_alpha   90.00
_cell.angle_beta   90.00
_cell.angle_gamma   90.00
#
_symmetry.space_group_name_H-M   'P 1'
#
loop_
_entity.id
_entity.type
_entity.pdbx_description
1 polymer ?
#
loop_
_entity_poly.entity_id
_entity_poly.type
_entity_poly.pdbx_seq_one_letter_code
_entity_poly.pdbx_strand_id
1 'polypeptide(L)' 'MIPLEACGFKLRLNNRQDTQRLGRWLGQNGCPGDVILLYGDLASGKTSLTQSIARGLEVSENQYVTSPSFALL' A
#
# COMPACT_ATOMS: atom_id res chain seq x y z
N MET A 1 1.14 26.17 9.49
CA MET A 1 0.37 25.12 8.79
C MET A 1 0.64 25.31 7.31
N ILE A 2 1.46 24.43 6.70
CA ILE A 2 1.82 24.55 5.29
C ILE A 2 0.57 24.15 4.46
N PRO A 3 0.15 24.95 3.48
CA PRO A 3 -0.93 24.55 2.60
C PRO A 3 -0.45 23.39 1.73
N LEU A 4 -1.11 22.23 1.84
CA LEU A 4 -0.95 21.12 0.89
C LEU A 4 -1.59 21.54 -0.43
N GLU A 5 -0.83 22.23 -1.29
CA GLU A 5 -1.16 22.19 -2.71
C GLU A 5 -1.00 20.75 -3.18
N ALA A 6 -2.13 20.08 -3.43
CA ALA A 6 -2.17 18.66 -3.74
C ALA A 6 -1.54 18.40 -5.11
N CYS A 7 -0.25 18.08 -5.12
CA CYS A 7 0.41 17.49 -6.28
C CYS A 7 -0.14 16.07 -6.45
N GLY A 8 -1.17 15.92 -7.28
CA GLY A 8 -1.86 14.66 -7.52
C GLY A 8 -1.53 14.08 -8.89
N PHE A 9 -1.43 12.76 -8.98
CA PHE A 9 -1.39 12.04 -10.25
C PHE A 9 -2.41 10.91 -10.23
N LYS A 10 -2.83 10.45 -11.42
CA LYS A 10 -3.77 9.34 -11.57
C LYS A 10 -3.10 8.21 -12.34
N LEU A 11 -3.09 7.03 -11.73
CA LEU A 11 -2.57 5.82 -12.34
C LEU A 11 -3.69 4.79 -12.48
N ARG A 12 -3.80 4.14 -13.64
CA ARG A 12 -4.69 2.99 -13.86
C ARG A 12 -3.86 1.71 -13.82
N LEU A 13 -4.28 0.76 -13.00
CA LEU A 13 -3.69 -0.56 -12.88
C LEU A 13 -4.67 -1.54 -13.52
N ASN A 14 -4.27 -2.19 -14.61
CA ASN A 14 -5.19 -2.98 -15.42
C ASN A 14 -5.30 -4.43 -14.93
N ASN A 15 -4.35 -4.86 -14.11
CA ASN A 15 -4.27 -6.22 -13.62
C ASN A 15 -3.58 -6.27 -12.24
N ARG A 16 -3.60 -7.45 -11.63
CA ARG A 16 -3.01 -7.71 -10.31
C ARG A 16 -1.49 -7.50 -10.28
N GLN A 17 -0.80 -7.76 -11.38
CA GLN A 17 0.66 -7.63 -11.46
C GLN A 17 1.07 -6.15 -11.42
N ASP A 18 0.26 -5.25 -12.00
CA ASP A 18 0.47 -3.80 -11.91
C ASP A 18 0.38 -3.32 -10.46
N THR A 19 -0.62 -3.80 -9.70
CA THR A 19 -0.75 -3.51 -8.26
C THR A 19 0.45 -4.04 -7.47
N GLN A 20 0.95 -5.23 -7.82
CA GLN A 20 2.13 -5.79 -7.18
C GLN A 20 3.39 -4.98 -7.46
N ARG A 21 3.58 -4.52 -8.69
CA ARG A 21 4.72 -3.66 -9.09
C ARG A 21 4.67 -2.33 -8.35
N LEU A 22 3.49 -1.69 -8.32
CA LEU A 22 3.30 -0.45 -7.57
C LEU A 22 3.60 -0.65 -6.08
N GLY A 23 3.03 -1.69 -5.46
CA GLY A 23 3.27 -1.97 -4.05
C GLY A 23 4.75 -2.20 -3.74
N ARG A 24 5.45 -3.01 -4.53
CA ARG A 24 6.89 -3.23 -4.34
C ARG A 24 7.68 -1.95 -4.46
N TRP A 25 7.38 -1.13 -5.47
CA TRP A 25 8.04 0.15 -5.68
C TRP A 25 7.82 1.09 -4.48
N LEU A 26 6.59 1.19 -3.96
CA LEU A 26 6.28 1.96 -2.76
C LEU A 26 7.07 1.45 -1.54
N GLY A 27 7.16 0.13 -1.34
CA GLY A 27 7.92 -0.45 -0.24
C GLY A 27 9.43 -0.17 -0.34
N GLN A 28 10.01 -0.28 -1.54
CA GLN A 28 11.44 -0.07 -1.77
C GLN A 28 11.87 1.40 -1.65
N ASN A 29 10.96 2.34 -1.89
CA ASN A 29 11.25 3.77 -1.89
C ASN A 29 10.68 4.51 -0.66
N GLY A 30 9.96 3.80 0.23
CA GLY A 30 9.45 4.36 1.47
C GLY A 30 10.58 4.66 2.46
N CYS A 31 10.43 5.76 3.19
CA CYS A 31 11.37 6.20 4.21
C CYS A 31 10.78 6.02 5.63
N PRO A 32 11.63 5.85 6.66
CA PRO A 32 11.16 5.87 8.04
C PRO A 32 10.38 7.16 8.35
N GLY A 33 9.17 7.00 8.88
CA GLY A 33 8.26 8.12 9.18
C GLY A 33 7.18 8.37 8.11
N ASP A 34 7.28 7.73 6.94
CA ASP A 34 6.23 7.84 5.92
C ASP A 34 4.92 7.20 6.37
N VAL A 35 3.81 7.86 6.04
CA VAL A 35 2.45 7.38 6.30
C VAL A 35 1.67 7.29 5.00
N ILE A 36 1.33 6.08 4.59
CA ILE A 36 0.54 5.81 3.37
C ILE A 36 -0.90 5.46 3.78
N LEU A 37 -1.85 6.34 3.49
CA LEU A 37 -3.28 6.09 3.69
C LEU A 37 -3.89 5.38 2.47
N LEU A 38 -4.43 4.17 2.66
CA LEU A 38 -5.19 3.46 1.63
C LEU A 38 -6.69 3.63 1.86
N TYR A 39 -7.34 4.37 0.97
CA TYR A 39 -8.78 4.63 1.02
C TYR A 39 -9.53 3.96 -0.14
N GLY A 40 -10.74 3.45 0.13
CA GLY A 40 -11.64 2.88 -0.86
C GLY A 40 -12.56 1.81 -0.26
N ASP A 41 -13.53 1.35 -1.05
CA ASP A 41 -14.60 0.45 -0.62
C ASP A 41 -14.12 -0.96 -0.21
N LEU A 42 -15.00 -1.74 0.43
CA LEU A 42 -14.72 -3.14 0.71
C LEU A 42 -14.33 -3.89 -0.58
N ALA A 43 -13.36 -4.80 -0.48
CA ALA A 43 -12.80 -5.53 -1.63
C ALA A 43 -12.16 -4.66 -2.74
N SER A 44 -11.89 -3.38 -2.51
CA SER A 44 -11.19 -2.50 -3.47
C SER A 44 -9.70 -2.82 -3.71
N GLY A 45 -9.15 -3.84 -3.05
CA GLY A 45 -7.76 -4.27 -3.21
C GLY A 45 -6.75 -3.66 -2.23
N LYS A 46 -7.19 -2.91 -1.20
CA LYS A 46 -6.32 -2.31 -0.17
C LYS A 46 -5.35 -3.32 0.45
N THR A 47 -5.86 -4.44 0.97
CA THR A 47 -5.02 -5.48 1.61
C THR A 47 -4.02 -6.10 0.62
N SER A 48 -4.41 -6.30 -0.65
CA SER A 48 -3.50 -6.80 -1.68
C SER A 48 -2.37 -5.82 -2.00
N LEU A 49 -2.65 -4.52 -1.96
CA LEU A 49 -1.62 -3.49 -2.10
C LEU A 49 -0.70 -3.46 -0.88
N THR A 50 -1.24 -3.51 0.35
CA THR A 50 -0.43 -3.59 1.59
C THR A 50 0.52 -4.78 1.60
N GLN A 51 0.05 -5.96 1.19
CA GLN A 51 0.90 -7.16 1.05
C GLN A 51 2.04 -6.95 0.04
N SER A 52 1.76 -6.23 -1.04
CA SER A 52 2.77 -5.93 -2.06
C SER A 52 3.79 -4.90 -1.58
N ILE A 53 3.37 -3.92 -0.76
CA ILE A 53 4.26 -2.98 -0.06
C ILE A 53 5.18 -3.72 0.91
N ALA A 54 4.63 -4.62 1.73
CA ALA A 54 5.41 -5.42 2.67
C ALA A 54 6.51 -6.24 1.97
N ARG A 55 6.22 -6.80 0.79
CA ARG A 55 7.24 -7.47 -0.04
C ARG A 55 8.34 -6.52 -0.53
N GLY A 56 7.99 -5.28 -0.84
CA GLY A 56 8.96 -4.24 -1.20
C GLY A 56 9.86 -3.82 -0.03
N LEU A 57 9.33 -3.90 1.20
CA LEU A 57 10.05 -3.68 2.46
C LEU A 57 10.80 -4.94 2.95
N GLU A 58 10.90 -5.99 2.13
CA GLU A 58 11.60 -7.25 2.45
C GLU A 58 11.03 -8.00 3.67
N VAL A 59 9.76 -7.78 4.01
CA VAL A 59 9.06 -8.60 5.02
C VAL A 59 9.00 -10.05 4.51
N SER A 60 9.42 -10.99 5.36
CA SER A 60 9.47 -12.42 5.05
C SER A 60 8.12 -12.93 4.51
N GLU A 61 8.16 -13.78 3.47
CA GLU A 61 6.95 -14.42 2.94
C GLU A 61 6.24 -15.32 3.98
N ASN A 62 6.99 -15.78 4.99
CA ASN A 62 6.44 -16.55 6.10
C ASN A 62 5.61 -15.68 7.07
N GLN A 63 5.74 -14.36 6.99
CA GLN A 63 4.99 -13.41 7.81
C GLN A 63 3.81 -12.87 7.01
N TYR A 64 2.62 -13.41 7.32
CA TYR A 64 1.41 -13.10 6.57
C TYR A 64 0.81 -11.76 6.99
N VAL A 65 0.78 -10.80 6.06
CA VAL A 65 0.12 -9.51 6.26
C VAL A 65 -1.39 -9.67 6.06
N THR A 66 -2.14 -9.60 7.16
CA THR A 66 -3.60 -9.72 7.20
C THR A 66 -4.28 -8.37 7.29
N SER A 67 -5.60 -8.34 7.05
CA SER A 67 -6.40 -7.16 7.36
C SER A 67 -6.55 -7.03 8.88
N PRO A 68 -6.20 -5.89 9.49
CA PRO A 68 -6.39 -5.68 10.92
C PRO A 68 -7.86 -5.37 11.29
N SER A 69 -8.81 -5.53 10.37
CA SER A 69 -10.23 -5.16 10.54
C SER A 69 -10.87 -5.70 11.82
N PHE A 70 -10.45 -6.89 12.27
CA PHE A 70 -10.92 -7.49 13.53
C PHE A 70 -9.83 -7.55 14.62
N ALA A 71 -8.59 -7.15 14.31
CA ALA A 71 -7.48 -7.16 15.25
C ALA A 71 -7.40 -5.86 16.09
N LEU A 72 -8.12 -4.82 15.67
CA LEU A 72 -8.19 -3.51 16.34
C LEU A 72 -9.50 -3.27 17.09
N LEU A 73 -10.37 -4.29 17.15
CA LEU A 73 -11.61 -4.29 17.95
C LEU A 73 -11.33 -4.92 19.31
#